data_AF-A0A194PY32-F1
#
_entry.id   AF-A0A194PY32-F1
#
_cell.length_a   1.000
_cell.length_b   1.000
_cell.length_c   1.000
_cell.angle_alpha   90.00
_cell.angle_beta   90.00
_cell.angle_gamma   90.00
#
_symmetry.space_group_name_H-M   'P 1'
#
loop_
_entity.id
_entity.type
_entity.pdbx_description
1 polymer ?
#
loop_
_entity_poly.entity_id
_entity_poly.type
_entity_poly.pdbx_seq_one_letter_code
_entity_poly.pdbx_strand_id
1 'polypeptide(L)'
;MEASSAKQRQTRSSAGLKLGTSLRIHCRTSRSVSPSQRQRICDSTGLAHVHGRRLTPRCTRCSGAVCECRTVMSHHSDEQALLSVASDSFWEPGNYKRTTRRIDDGHRLCGELQALVQERADIEKTYAKSLRAWGKKWNDLIEKGPEYGTMEAAWKGGMVEAERLSDLHLGVRDRLVNDVIAQFKTWQKDTYHKVSYMN
;
A
#
# COMPACT_ATOMS: atom_id res chain seq x y z
N MET A 1 -12.23 47.47 23.58
CA MET A 1 -11.07 48.20 23.03
C MET A 1 -9.90 47.24 23.11
N GLU A 2 -9.74 46.26 22.20
CA GLU A 2 -9.10 46.38 20.85
C GLU A 2 -7.75 47.12 20.90
N ALA A 3 -6.63 46.73 20.28
CA ALA A 3 -6.21 45.64 19.37
C ALA A 3 -4.65 45.60 19.41
N SER A 4 -3.92 44.54 19.04
CA SER A 4 -3.28 44.35 17.71
C SER A 4 -2.29 43.16 17.84
N SER A 5 -2.35 42.04 17.11
CA SER A 5 -2.07 41.76 15.68
C SER A 5 -0.62 42.03 15.21
N ALA A 6 0.11 40.95 14.87
CA ALA A 6 1.10 40.89 13.78
C ALA A 6 1.53 39.43 13.48
N LYS A 7 1.89 39.17 12.21
CA LYS A 7 1.87 37.89 11.49
C LYS A 7 3.29 37.50 10.98
N GLN A 8 3.59 36.19 11.01
CA GLN A 8 4.16 35.36 9.91
C GLN A 8 5.68 35.30 9.55
N ARG A 9 6.13 34.02 9.44
CA ARG A 9 7.06 33.36 8.46
C ARG A 9 8.61 33.30 8.64
N GLN A 10 9.07 32.11 9.04
CA GLN A 10 10.00 31.13 8.40
C GLN A 10 11.11 31.59 7.41
N THR A 11 12.37 31.15 7.61
CA THR A 11 13.21 30.31 6.68
C THR A 11 14.63 29.95 7.21
N ARG A 12 15.03 28.67 6.95
CA ARG A 12 16.34 27.94 6.70
C ARG A 12 17.72 28.65 6.92
N SER A 13 18.90 28.03 7.18
CA SER A 13 19.54 26.76 6.72
C SER A 13 20.86 26.40 7.46
N SER A 14 21.16 25.08 7.57
CA SER A 14 22.44 24.30 7.46
C SER A 14 23.79 24.62 8.15
N ALA A 15 24.40 23.59 8.79
CA ALA A 15 25.72 22.95 8.50
C ALA A 15 26.15 22.03 9.70
N GLY A 16 26.37 20.71 9.53
CA GLY A 16 27.69 20.03 9.41
C GLY A 16 28.29 19.64 10.79
N LEU A 17 28.61 18.40 11.18
CA LEU A 17 29.61 17.46 10.64
C LEU A 17 29.56 16.08 11.37
N LYS A 18 29.67 15.01 10.57
CA LYS A 18 30.38 13.71 10.73
C LYS A 18 30.63 13.10 12.12
N LEU A 19 30.19 11.85 12.29
CA LEU A 19 30.93 10.78 12.98
C LEU A 19 30.52 9.41 12.41
N GLY A 20 31.49 8.64 11.95
CA GLY A 20 31.30 7.30 11.42
C GLY A 20 31.09 6.27 12.53
N THR A 21 30.10 5.40 12.34
CA THR A 21 29.98 4.15 13.07
C THR A 21 29.68 3.05 12.08
N SER A 22 30.64 2.14 11.94
CA SER A 22 30.48 0.86 11.25
C SER A 22 29.53 0.00 12.09
N LEU A 23 28.24 -0.01 11.74
CA LEU A 23 27.29 -0.92 12.39
C LEU A 23 27.29 -2.24 11.63
N ARG A 24 28.16 -3.15 12.08
CA ARG A 24 28.18 -4.55 11.65
C ARG A 24 26.91 -5.22 12.21
N ILE A 25 25.86 -5.33 11.40
CA ILE A 25 24.61 -6.02 11.77
C ILE A 25 24.91 -7.52 11.86
N HIS A 26 25.16 -8.03 13.06
CA HIS A 26 25.13 -9.46 13.32
C HIS A 26 23.67 -9.93 13.38
N CYS A 27 23.22 -10.61 12.33
CA CYS A 27 21.94 -11.32 12.35
C CYS A 27 22.12 -12.58 13.21
N ARG A 28 21.67 -12.52 14.47
CA ARG A 28 21.55 -13.70 15.34
C ARG A 28 20.35 -14.54 14.87
N THR A 29 20.52 -15.34 13.82
CA THR A 29 19.58 -16.43 13.55
C THR A 29 19.91 -17.61 14.46
N SER A 30 19.02 -17.89 15.40
CA SER A 30 18.96 -19.12 16.18
C SER A 30 19.08 -20.36 15.26
N ARG A 31 19.85 -21.36 15.70
CA ARG A 31 20.17 -22.60 14.95
C ARG A 31 18.96 -23.53 14.68
N SER A 32 17.73 -23.10 14.97
CA SER A 32 16.53 -23.96 14.97
C SER A 32 15.51 -23.65 13.86
N VAL A 33 15.94 -23.07 12.73
CA VAL A 33 15.03 -22.63 11.66
C VAL A 33 15.30 -23.37 10.34
N SER A 34 14.24 -23.95 9.78
CA SER A 34 14.30 -24.72 8.53
C SER A 34 14.70 -23.86 7.31
N PRO A 35 15.29 -24.44 6.24
CA PRO A 35 15.69 -23.69 5.03
C PRO A 35 14.54 -22.89 4.38
N SER A 36 13.31 -23.40 4.44
CA SER A 36 12.11 -22.74 3.91
C SER A 36 11.66 -21.53 4.73
N GLN A 37 12.04 -21.42 6.00
CA GLN A 37 11.74 -20.26 6.85
C GLN A 37 12.77 -19.13 6.68
N ARG A 38 14.02 -19.43 6.32
CA ARG A 38 15.03 -18.39 6.00
C ARG A 38 14.67 -17.60 4.74
N GLN A 39 14.16 -18.28 3.71
CA GLN A 39 13.72 -17.63 2.47
C GLN A 39 12.64 -16.56 2.73
N ARG A 40 11.66 -16.88 3.59
CA ARG A 40 10.57 -15.96 3.96
C ARG A 40 11.01 -14.72 4.74
N ILE A 41 12.14 -14.78 5.46
CA ILE A 41 12.69 -13.63 6.21
C ILE A 41 13.47 -12.68 5.28
N CYS A 42 14.17 -13.22 4.30
CA CYS A 42 14.80 -12.41 3.25
C CYS A 42 13.76 -11.70 2.37
N ASP A 43 12.64 -12.36 2.10
CA ASP A 43 11.54 -11.79 1.30
C ASP A 43 10.77 -10.69 2.06
N SER A 44 10.74 -10.70 3.40
CA SER A 44 9.96 -9.75 4.22
C SER A 44 10.65 -8.44 4.54
N THR A 45 11.98 -8.34 4.35
CA THR A 45 12.77 -7.16 4.71
C THR A 45 13.06 -6.24 3.54
N GLY A 46 12.26 -6.30 2.46
CA GLY A 46 12.39 -5.57 1.18
C GLY A 46 12.57 -4.04 1.24
N LEU A 47 13.64 -3.58 1.88
CA LEU A 47 14.00 -2.20 2.13
C LEU A 47 15.50 -2.05 1.92
N ALA A 48 15.85 -1.61 0.71
CA ALA A 48 17.03 -0.81 0.51
C ALA A 48 16.62 0.41 -0.32
N HIS A 49 16.47 1.55 0.36
CA HIS A 49 16.45 2.85 -0.30
C HIS A 49 17.79 3.53 0.01
N VAL A 50 18.67 3.61 -0.99
CA VAL A 50 19.76 4.57 -1.02
C VAL A 50 19.77 5.17 -2.43
N HIS A 51 19.73 6.50 -2.47
CA HIS A 51 19.85 7.39 -3.63
C HIS A 51 19.89 6.75 -5.03
N GLY A 52 18.74 6.83 -5.72
CA GLY A 52 18.71 7.06 -7.17
C GLY A 52 19.21 5.94 -8.07
N ARG A 53 18.49 4.81 -8.12
CA ARG A 53 18.16 3.97 -9.30
C ARG A 53 17.51 2.68 -8.79
N ARG A 54 16.33 2.34 -9.31
CA ARG A 54 15.57 1.13 -8.90
C ARG A 54 16.10 -0.07 -9.69
N LEU A 55 17.03 -0.83 -9.13
CA LEU A 55 17.40 -2.18 -9.59
C LEU A 55 16.76 -3.19 -8.64
N THR A 56 15.87 -4.05 -9.15
CA THR A 56 15.33 -5.17 -8.37
C THR A 56 16.10 -6.45 -8.71
N PRO A 57 16.84 -7.07 -7.79
CA PRO A 57 17.34 -8.42 -7.97
C PRO A 57 16.23 -9.41 -7.63
N ARG A 58 15.81 -10.24 -8.60
CA ARG A 58 14.92 -11.38 -8.31
C ARG A 58 15.80 -12.61 -8.06
N CYS A 59 15.83 -13.08 -6.82
CA CYS A 59 16.59 -14.27 -6.43
C CYS A 59 15.79 -15.52 -6.82
N THR A 60 16.21 -16.27 -7.84
CA THR A 60 15.45 -17.45 -8.34
C THR A 60 15.94 -18.79 -7.78
N ARG A 61 17.07 -18.87 -7.07
CA ARG A 61 17.49 -20.10 -6.38
C ARG A 61 18.55 -19.87 -5.29
N CYS A 62 18.32 -20.42 -4.09
CA CYS A 62 19.32 -20.50 -3.02
C CYS A 62 19.76 -21.96 -2.86
N SER A 63 21.03 -22.27 -3.19
CA SER A 63 21.67 -23.54 -2.85
C SER A 63 22.92 -23.25 -2.02
N GLY A 64 22.86 -23.54 -0.71
CA GLY A 64 23.99 -23.37 0.21
C GLY A 64 24.23 -21.94 0.72
N ALA A 65 25.42 -21.72 1.31
CA ALA A 65 25.79 -20.53 2.06
C ALA A 65 26.32 -19.35 1.20
N VAL A 66 26.09 -19.37 -0.11
CA VAL A 66 26.47 -18.29 -1.03
C VAL A 66 25.26 -17.93 -1.87
N CYS A 67 24.76 -16.70 -1.72
CA CYS A 67 23.76 -16.12 -2.60
C CYS A 67 24.47 -15.49 -3.79
N GLU A 68 24.36 -16.09 -4.97
CA GLU A 68 24.85 -15.46 -6.19
C GLU A 68 23.74 -14.57 -6.77
N CYS A 69 23.80 -13.28 -6.45
CA CYS A 69 22.95 -12.27 -7.09
C CYS A 69 23.45 -12.06 -8.53
N ARG A 70 22.81 -12.71 -9.50
CA ARG A 70 23.03 -12.38 -10.91
C ARG A 70 22.36 -11.04 -11.22
N THR A 71 23.13 -9.97 -11.14
CA THR A 71 22.75 -8.65 -11.66
C THR A 71 22.60 -8.75 -13.18
N VAL A 72 21.38 -8.76 -13.70
CA VAL A 72 21.17 -8.53 -15.15
C VAL A 72 21.12 -7.03 -15.37
N MET A 73 22.30 -6.43 -15.55
CA MET A 73 22.53 -5.27 -16.41
C MET A 73 24.02 -5.21 -16.75
N SER A 74 24.43 -5.78 -17.88
CA SER A 74 25.66 -5.42 -18.57
C SER A 74 25.45 -5.59 -20.07
N HIS A 75 25.45 -4.46 -20.77
CA HIS A 75 25.72 -4.39 -22.19
C HIS A 75 27.24 -4.54 -22.35
N HIS A 76 27.72 -5.66 -22.89
CA HIS A 76 28.74 -5.69 -23.95
C HIS A 76 29.08 -7.12 -24.36
N SER A 77 28.85 -7.37 -25.65
CA SER A 77 29.40 -8.46 -26.48
C SER A 77 28.80 -9.85 -26.35
N ASP A 78 27.65 -10.04 -27.00
CA ASP A 78 27.29 -11.31 -27.63
C ASP A 78 26.65 -10.99 -29.00
N GLU A 79 27.41 -11.06 -30.09
CA GLU A 79 26.89 -10.87 -31.46
C GLU A 79 25.81 -11.88 -31.86
N GLN A 80 25.56 -12.91 -31.03
CA GLN A 80 24.46 -13.86 -31.18
C GLN A 80 23.17 -13.46 -30.44
N ALA A 81 23.22 -12.45 -29.57
CA ALA A 81 22.03 -11.81 -28.97
C ALA A 81 21.48 -10.66 -29.83
N LEU A 82 22.24 -10.18 -30.82
CA LEU A 82 21.80 -9.13 -31.74
C LEU A 82 20.68 -9.58 -32.69
N LEU A 83 20.60 -10.87 -33.02
CA LEU A 83 19.54 -11.42 -33.87
C LEU A 83 18.23 -11.71 -33.11
N SER A 84 18.24 -11.74 -31.77
CA SER A 84 17.02 -11.85 -30.95
C SER A 84 16.53 -10.51 -30.40
N VAL A 85 17.35 -9.46 -30.45
CA VAL A 85 16.96 -8.06 -30.16
C VAL A 85 16.43 -7.33 -31.41
N ALA A 86 16.70 -7.87 -32.60
CA ALA A 86 16.16 -7.35 -33.87
C ALA A 86 14.64 -7.58 -34.06
N SER A 87 13.92 -8.21 -33.12
CA SER A 87 12.50 -8.55 -33.32
C SER A 87 11.49 -7.97 -32.30
N ASP A 88 11.91 -7.31 -31.22
CA ASP A 88 11.01 -6.54 -30.30
C ASP A 88 11.24 -5.01 -30.38
N SER A 89 11.97 -4.53 -31.40
CA SER A 89 12.11 -3.09 -31.65
C SER A 89 10.75 -2.49 -31.99
N PHE A 90 10.42 -1.36 -31.37
CA PHE A 90 9.14 -0.66 -31.59
C PHE A 90 8.88 -0.34 -33.07
N TRP A 91 9.94 -0.09 -33.83
CA TRP A 91 9.87 0.30 -35.24
C TRP A 91 9.62 -0.88 -36.18
N GLU A 92 9.73 -2.12 -35.71
CA GLU A 92 9.37 -3.28 -36.52
C GLU A 92 7.85 -3.33 -36.73
N PRO A 93 7.39 -3.70 -37.95
CA PRO A 93 5.97 -3.79 -38.24
C PRO A 93 5.21 -4.66 -37.22
N GLY A 94 4.25 -4.05 -36.53
CA GLY A 94 3.38 -4.74 -35.57
C GLY A 94 3.80 -4.64 -34.11
N ASN A 95 5.02 -4.19 -33.79
CA ASN A 95 5.48 -4.08 -32.40
C ASN A 95 4.89 -2.86 -31.65
N TYR A 96 4.34 -1.89 -32.37
CA TYR A 96 3.55 -0.79 -31.78
C TYR A 96 2.28 -1.28 -31.04
N LYS A 97 1.82 -2.51 -31.31
CA LYS A 97 0.63 -3.11 -30.68
C LYS A 97 0.73 -3.18 -29.15
N ARG A 98 1.94 -3.29 -28.58
CA ARG A 98 2.13 -3.20 -27.12
C ARG A 98 1.65 -1.85 -26.57
N THR A 99 1.97 -0.77 -27.28
CA THR A 99 1.60 0.60 -26.88
C THR A 99 0.10 0.82 -27.01
N THR A 100 -0.55 0.29 -28.06
CA THR A 100 -2.00 0.41 -28.22
C THR A 100 -2.76 -0.42 -27.19
N ARG A 101 -2.29 -1.65 -26.90
CA ARG A 101 -2.88 -2.52 -25.85
C ARG A 101 -2.84 -1.89 -24.46
N ARG A 102 -1.84 -1.06 -24.16
CA ARG A 102 -1.75 -0.33 -22.88
C ARG A 102 -2.97 0.55 -22.62
N ILE A 103 -3.65 1.02 -23.66
CA ILE A 103 -4.89 1.81 -23.54
C ILE A 103 -6.02 0.91 -23.01
N ASP A 104 -6.21 -0.27 -23.58
CA ASP A 104 -7.19 -1.25 -23.13
C ASP A 104 -6.90 -1.75 -21.71
N ASP A 105 -5.63 -2.02 -21.41
CA ASP A 105 -5.18 -2.41 -20.07
C ASP A 105 -5.43 -1.27 -19.05
N GLY A 106 -5.27 -0.01 -19.45
CA GLY A 106 -5.58 1.15 -18.62
C GLY A 106 -7.05 1.20 -18.21
N HIS A 107 -7.97 0.96 -19.14
CA HIS A 107 -9.40 0.86 -18.83
C HIS A 107 -9.67 -0.29 -17.84
N ARG A 108 -9.05 -1.46 -18.05
CA ARG A 108 -9.19 -2.63 -17.16
C ARG A 108 -8.68 -2.34 -15.75
N LEU A 109 -7.51 -1.70 -15.62
CA LEU A 109 -6.89 -1.35 -14.34
C LEU A 109 -7.74 -0.40 -13.50
N CYS A 110 -8.51 0.49 -14.12
CA CYS A 110 -9.46 1.33 -13.39
C CYS A 110 -10.56 0.51 -12.70
N GLY A 111 -10.99 -0.61 -13.30
CA GLY A 111 -11.90 -1.55 -12.66
C GLY A 111 -11.26 -2.26 -11.47
N GLU A 112 -10.00 -2.71 -11.62
CA GLU A 112 -9.26 -3.35 -10.52
C GLU A 112 -9.01 -2.39 -9.35
N LEU A 113 -8.70 -1.13 -9.63
CA LEU A 113 -8.53 -0.11 -8.59
C LEU A 113 -9.83 0.19 -7.84
N GLN A 114 -10.96 0.24 -8.55
CA GLN A 114 -12.28 0.36 -7.91
C GLN A 114 -12.57 -0.82 -6.99
N ALA A 115 -12.28 -2.05 -7.43
CA ALA A 115 -12.44 -3.26 -6.62
C ALA A 115 -11.56 -3.22 -5.36
N LEU A 116 -10.29 -2.81 -5.49
CA LEU A 116 -9.39 -2.66 -4.35
C LEU A 116 -9.92 -1.67 -3.31
N VAL A 117 -10.42 -0.51 -3.76
CA VAL A 117 -11.00 0.50 -2.85
C VAL A 117 -12.29 -0.03 -2.21
N GLN A 118 -13.11 -0.78 -2.95
CA GLN A 118 -14.33 -1.39 -2.44
C GLN A 118 -14.02 -2.42 -1.34
N GLU A 119 -13.05 -3.31 -1.56
CA GLU A 119 -12.59 -4.27 -0.56
C GLU A 119 -12.11 -3.57 0.71
N ARG A 120 -11.37 -2.45 0.57
CA ARG A 120 -10.97 -1.64 1.72
C ARG A 120 -12.18 -1.07 2.46
N ALA A 121 -13.17 -0.53 1.74
CA ALA A 121 -14.39 0.01 2.34
C ALA A 121 -15.19 -1.05 3.10
N ASP A 122 -15.20 -2.30 2.62
CA ASP A 122 -15.87 -3.42 3.29
C ASP A 122 -15.15 -3.87 4.58
N ILE A 123 -13.82 -3.75 4.65
CA ILE A 123 -13.06 -3.95 5.90
C ILE A 123 -13.50 -2.91 6.94
N GLU A 124 -13.54 -1.63 6.56
CA GLU A 124 -13.95 -0.54 7.46
C GLU A 124 -15.38 -0.76 7.99
N LYS A 125 -16.31 -1.15 7.11
CA LYS A 125 -17.69 -1.50 7.48
C LYS A 125 -17.76 -2.65 8.48
N THR A 126 -16.95 -3.69 8.27
CA THR A 126 -16.94 -4.89 9.11
C THR A 126 -16.39 -4.58 10.50
N TYR A 127 -15.34 -3.76 10.58
CA TYR A 127 -14.79 -3.30 11.85
C TYR A 127 -15.79 -2.46 12.64
N ALA A 128 -16.42 -1.48 11.97
CA ALA A 128 -17.47 -0.66 12.57
C ALA A 128 -18.64 -1.50 13.12
N LYS A 129 -19.10 -2.50 12.35
CA LYS A 129 -20.16 -3.41 12.79
C LYS A 129 -19.76 -4.21 14.03
N SER A 130 -18.51 -4.67 14.07
CA SER A 130 -17.96 -5.45 15.19
C SER A 130 -17.86 -4.60 16.46
N LEU A 131 -17.42 -3.35 16.34
CA LEU A 131 -17.36 -2.39 17.46
C LEU A 131 -18.75 -2.11 18.04
N ARG A 132 -19.76 -1.82 17.20
CA ARG A 132 -21.14 -1.60 17.65
C ARG A 132 -21.73 -2.84 18.34
N ALA A 133 -21.51 -4.02 17.77
CA ALA A 133 -21.99 -5.27 18.38
C ALA A 133 -21.32 -5.56 19.73
N TRP A 134 -20.00 -5.35 19.82
CA TRP A 134 -19.25 -5.48 21.06
C TRP A 134 -19.71 -4.47 22.12
N GLY A 135 -19.84 -3.20 21.73
CA GLY A 135 -20.29 -2.13 22.62
C GLY A 135 -21.67 -2.40 23.18
N LYS A 136 -22.63 -2.79 22.33
CA LYS A 136 -23.98 -3.16 22.76
C LYS A 136 -23.97 -4.35 23.73
N LYS A 137 -23.26 -5.43 23.39
CA LYS A 137 -23.16 -6.62 24.25
C LYS A 137 -22.68 -6.27 25.65
N TRP A 138 -21.62 -5.46 25.76
CA TRP A 138 -21.06 -5.12 27.06
C TRP A 138 -21.90 -4.10 27.83
N ASN A 139 -22.55 -3.15 27.15
CA ASN A 139 -23.54 -2.30 27.81
C ASN A 139 -24.67 -3.12 28.45
N ASP A 140 -25.26 -4.06 27.71
CA ASP A 140 -26.34 -4.92 28.21
C ASP A 140 -25.90 -5.77 29.42
N LEU A 141 -24.63 -6.20 29.46
CA LEU A 141 -24.07 -6.96 30.57
C LEU A 141 -23.80 -6.10 31.80
N ILE A 142 -23.32 -4.88 31.60
CA ILE A 142 -23.05 -3.93 32.69
C ILE A 142 -24.36 -3.50 33.35
N GLU A 143 -25.39 -3.18 32.56
CA GLU A 143 -26.70 -2.74 33.08
C GLU A 143 -27.42 -3.77 33.94
N LYS A 144 -27.17 -5.06 33.68
CA LYS A 144 -27.75 -6.17 34.46
C LYS A 144 -26.82 -6.64 35.58
N GLY A 145 -25.61 -6.09 35.64
CA GLY A 145 -24.58 -6.46 36.60
C GLY A 145 -24.82 -5.85 37.97
N PRO A 146 -24.03 -6.26 38.98
CA PRO A 146 -24.08 -5.70 40.32
C PRO A 146 -23.31 -4.38 40.48
N GLU A 147 -22.66 -3.88 39.42
CA GLU A 147 -21.84 -2.67 39.44
C GLU A 147 -22.72 -1.43 39.25
N TYR A 148 -22.53 -0.40 40.07
CA TYR A 148 -23.32 0.82 40.03
C TYR A 148 -22.48 2.07 40.28
N GLY A 149 -23.04 3.24 39.95
CA GLY A 149 -22.44 4.53 40.29
C GLY A 149 -21.31 4.94 39.35
N THR A 150 -20.25 5.58 39.87
CA THR A 150 -19.21 6.20 39.02
C THR A 150 -18.36 5.18 38.26
N MET A 151 -18.17 3.98 38.80
CA MET A 151 -17.43 2.91 38.12
C MET A 151 -18.22 2.35 36.93
N GLU A 152 -19.51 2.09 37.13
CA GLU A 152 -20.44 1.70 36.06
C GLU A 152 -20.40 2.73 34.91
N ALA A 153 -20.50 4.02 35.25
CA ALA A 153 -20.41 5.11 34.28
C ALA A 153 -19.06 5.14 33.55
N ALA A 154 -17.95 4.92 34.26
CA ALA A 154 -16.62 4.87 33.66
C ALA A 154 -16.50 3.71 32.66
N TRP A 155 -17.05 2.53 32.98
CA TRP A 155 -17.07 1.40 32.07
C TRP A 155 -17.93 1.70 30.84
N LYS A 156 -19.17 2.15 31.03
CA LYS A 156 -20.08 2.54 29.93
C LYS A 156 -19.45 3.60 29.01
N GLY A 157 -18.58 4.47 29.53
CA GLY A 157 -17.79 5.39 28.73
C GLY A 157 -16.97 4.72 27.61
N GLY A 158 -16.39 3.54 27.87
CA GLY A 158 -15.68 2.77 26.85
C GLY A 158 -16.58 2.25 25.72
N MET A 159 -17.84 1.94 26.03
CA MET A 159 -18.83 1.47 25.05
C MET A 159 -19.33 2.63 24.18
N VAL A 160 -19.50 3.81 24.77
CA VAL A 160 -19.78 5.06 24.03
C VAL A 160 -18.64 5.40 23.07
N GLU A 161 -17.39 5.24 23.50
CA GLU A 161 -16.24 5.48 22.62
C GLU A 161 -16.21 4.48 21.45
N ALA A 162 -16.50 3.21 21.69
CA ALA A 162 -16.58 2.22 20.61
C ALA A 162 -17.69 2.52 19.60
N GLU A 163 -18.82 3.09 20.04
CA GLU A 163 -19.89 3.55 19.14
C GLU A 163 -19.42 4.74 18.28
N ARG A 164 -18.78 5.74 18.88
CA ARG A 164 -18.21 6.89 18.14
C ARG A 164 -17.13 6.46 17.14
N LEU A 165 -16.26 5.54 17.53
CA LEU A 165 -15.25 4.99 16.64
C LEU A 165 -15.91 4.23 15.48
N SER A 166 -16.97 3.47 15.74
CA SER A 166 -17.75 2.82 14.68
C SER A 166 -18.30 3.83 13.67
N ASP A 167 -18.85 4.95 14.12
CA ASP A 167 -19.37 6.02 13.26
C ASP A 167 -18.26 6.64 12.40
N LEU A 168 -17.08 6.84 12.97
CA LEU A 168 -15.92 7.33 12.24
C LEU A 168 -15.52 6.38 11.11
N HIS A 169 -15.46 5.07 11.38
CA HIS A 169 -15.13 4.04 10.38
C HIS A 169 -16.20 3.93 9.29
N LEU A 170 -17.49 4.08 9.64
CA LEU A 170 -18.56 4.17 8.63
C LEU A 170 -18.38 5.41 7.74
N GLY A 171 -18.02 6.56 8.32
CA GLY A 171 -17.71 7.76 7.55
C GLY A 171 -16.50 7.60 6.61
N VAL A 172 -15.48 6.85 7.01
CA VAL A 172 -14.37 6.48 6.12
C VAL A 172 -14.87 5.61 4.96
N ARG A 173 -15.63 4.56 5.26
CA ARG A 173 -16.24 3.69 4.25
C ARG A 173 -17.07 4.49 3.25
N ASP A 174 -17.88 5.44 3.72
CA ASP A 174 -18.78 6.20 2.87
C ASP A 174 -17.99 7.12 1.93
N ARG A 175 -16.93 7.78 2.42
CA ARG A 175 -16.03 8.57 1.55
C ARG A 175 -15.31 7.72 0.51
N LEU A 176 -14.88 6.51 0.86
CA LEU A 176 -14.24 5.61 -0.10
C LEU A 176 -15.20 5.22 -1.24
N VAL A 177 -16.47 4.93 -0.92
CA VAL A 177 -17.45 4.48 -1.91
C VAL A 177 -18.05 5.64 -2.70
N ASN A 178 -18.48 6.69 -2.00
CA ASN A 178 -19.27 7.77 -2.60
C ASN A 178 -18.40 8.83 -3.26
N ASP A 179 -17.16 9.02 -2.79
CA ASP A 179 -16.26 10.01 -3.37
C ASP A 179 -15.22 9.33 -4.27
N VAL A 180 -14.38 8.45 -3.70
CA VAL A 180 -13.23 7.90 -4.44
C VAL A 180 -13.67 7.00 -5.59
N ILE A 181 -14.49 5.98 -5.30
CA ILE A 181 -14.98 5.08 -6.37
C ILE A 181 -15.82 5.83 -7.39
N ALA A 182 -16.67 6.77 -6.95
CA ALA A 182 -17.49 7.56 -7.87
C ALA A 182 -16.64 8.44 -8.80
N GLN A 183 -15.60 9.10 -8.30
CA GLN A 183 -14.67 9.88 -9.10
C GLN A 183 -13.97 9.01 -10.15
N PHE A 184 -13.52 7.80 -9.78
CA PHE A 184 -12.92 6.86 -10.73
C PHE A 184 -13.90 6.41 -11.82
N LYS A 185 -15.15 6.14 -11.46
CA LYS A 185 -16.19 5.79 -12.44
C LYS A 185 -16.44 6.91 -13.44
N THR A 186 -16.57 8.14 -12.96
CA THR A 186 -16.73 9.32 -13.81
C THR A 186 -15.52 9.51 -14.73
N TRP A 187 -14.31 9.50 -14.16
CA TRP A 187 -13.09 9.65 -14.93
C TRP A 187 -12.92 8.56 -16.00
N GLN A 188 -13.22 7.30 -15.66
CA GLN A 188 -13.12 6.17 -16.59
C GLN A 188 -14.10 6.33 -17.76
N LYS A 189 -15.35 6.72 -17.46
CA LYS A 189 -16.38 6.97 -18.47
C LYS A 189 -15.98 8.11 -19.41
N ASP A 190 -15.45 9.20 -18.88
CA ASP A 190 -15.07 10.39 -19.66
C ASP A 190 -13.77 10.18 -20.44
N THR A 191 -12.93 9.23 -20.03
CA THR A 191 -11.63 8.95 -20.70
C THR A 191 -11.77 7.88 -21.79
N TYR A 192 -12.54 6.82 -21.55
CA TYR A 192 -12.63 5.67 -22.44
C TYR A 192 -14.00 5.56 -23.09
N HIS A 193 -14.08 5.91 -24.37
CA HIS A 193 -15.30 5.84 -25.16
C HIS A 193 -15.32 4.56 -26.00
N LYS A 194 -16.33 3.71 -25.79
CA LYS A 194 -16.54 2.56 -26.69
C LYS A 194 -17.00 3.06 -28.04
N VAL A 195 -16.27 2.71 -29.09
CA VAL A 195 -16.70 2.98 -30.46
C VAL A 195 -17.87 2.04 -30.77
N SER A 196 -19.09 2.57 -30.79
CA SER A 196 -20.25 1.82 -31.28
C SER A 196 -20.27 1.95 -32.80
N TYR A 197 -19.82 0.91 -33.50
CA TYR A 197 -20.09 0.83 -34.93
C TYR A 197 -21.60 0.55 -35.09
N MET A 198 -22.33 1.51 -35.66
CA MET A 198 -23.67 1.26 -36.19
C MET A 198 -23.55 0.18 -37.27
N ASN A 199 -24.22 -0.96 -37.08
CA ASN A 199 -24.53 -1.95 -38.09
C ASN A 199 -26.03 -2.22 -38.01
#